data_AF-A1SRZ6-F1
#
_entry.id   AF-A1SRZ6-F1
#
_cell.length_a   1.000
_cell.length_b   1.000
_cell.length_c   1.000
_cell.angle_alpha   90.00
_cell.angle_beta   90.00
_cell.angle_gamma   90.00
#
_symmetry.space_group_name_H-M   'P 1'
#
loop_
_entity.id
_entity.type
_entity.pdbx_description
1 polymer ?
#
loop_
_entity_poly.entity_id
_entity_poly.type
_entity_poly.pdbx_seq_one_letter_code
_entity_poly.pdbx_strand_id
1 'polypeptide(L)'
;MGDVKYSKIKNGKDGLYELDFNELTEDLINNFENDSQSEINILKKMATESPEVLKNSKPGSPWAAIFIQLVKFDISTKIINLYEYQGYHYSLANYLKVRGNVEENMELIITGQLVHIALAIGHHKLSQNFEAALEASELLFGCGMLIGNALNEKYTVAGFGRYGEREDEGQAVERREKLNKIVTFVTPIIKNNPSIHMTTLSDKILKNKIVYQSPSVVYDYLKQLKKDGEIYN
;
A
#
# COMPACT_ATOMS: atom_id res chain seq x y z
N MET A 1 8.44 -15.74 29.82
CA MET A 1 8.21 -14.29 29.75
C MET A 1 9.46 -13.65 29.20
N GLY A 2 9.46 -13.35 27.91
CA GLY A 2 10.54 -12.62 27.24
C GLY A 2 9.91 -11.40 26.58
N ASP A 3 10.27 -10.21 27.06
CA ASP A 3 9.80 -8.95 26.51
C ASP A 3 10.27 -8.79 25.06
N VAL A 4 9.31 -8.73 24.14
CA VAL A 4 9.58 -8.30 22.76
C VAL A 4 9.88 -6.81 22.82
N LYS A 5 11.17 -6.46 22.84
CA LYS A 5 11.62 -5.08 22.65
C LYS A 5 11.29 -4.66 21.21
N TYR A 6 10.21 -3.89 21.06
CA TYR A 6 9.96 -3.12 19.85
C TYR A 6 11.15 -2.19 19.59
N SER A 7 11.94 -2.53 18.59
CA SER A 7 12.98 -1.66 18.05
C SER A 7 12.30 -0.45 17.43
N LYS A 8 12.32 0.70 18.14
CA LYS A 8 12.05 2.02 17.54
C LYS A 8 13.14 2.28 16.49
N ILE A 9 12.89 1.91 15.24
CA ILE A 9 13.70 2.37 14.12
C ILE A 9 13.39 3.86 13.96
N LYS A 10 14.25 4.69 14.55
CA LYS A 10 14.28 6.14 14.35
C LYS A 10 14.74 6.40 12.91
N ASN A 11 13.82 6.47 11.95
CA ASN A 11 14.05 7.18 10.67
C ASN A 11 12.75 7.65 9.99
N GLY A 12 11.56 7.18 10.39
CA GLY A 12 10.30 7.78 9.94
C GLY A 12 9.99 9.08 10.70
N LYS A 13 9.91 10.20 10.00
CA LYS A 13 9.58 11.52 10.59
C LYS A 13 8.17 11.61 11.18
N ASP A 14 7.29 10.64 10.91
CA ASP A 14 5.86 10.75 11.22
C ASP A 14 5.31 9.65 12.14
N GLY A 15 6.16 8.81 12.76
CA GLY A 15 5.71 7.87 13.81
C GLY A 15 4.69 6.80 13.36
N LEU A 16 4.48 6.64 12.06
CA LEU A 16 3.60 5.62 11.49
C LEU A 16 4.45 4.46 10.95
N TYR A 17 4.10 3.27 11.40
CA TYR A 17 4.80 2.02 11.19
C TYR A 17 4.98 1.69 9.70
N GLU A 18 6.20 1.78 9.19
CA GLU A 18 6.65 0.94 8.08
C GLU A 18 6.67 -0.50 8.60
N LEU A 19 5.60 -1.26 8.33
CA LEU A 19 5.64 -2.71 8.55
C LEU A 19 6.37 -3.33 7.37
N ASP A 20 7.70 -3.21 7.38
CA ASP A 20 8.60 -3.82 6.42
C ASP A 20 8.76 -5.32 6.78
N PHE A 21 7.70 -6.12 6.62
CA PHE A 21 7.80 -7.57 6.71
C PHE A 21 8.09 -8.12 5.32
N ASN A 22 9.37 -8.35 5.04
CA ASN A 22 9.83 -8.90 3.76
C ASN A 22 9.38 -10.36 3.52
N GLU A 23 8.92 -11.10 4.54
CA GLU A 23 8.39 -12.47 4.41
C GLU A 23 7.28 -12.74 5.45
N LEU A 24 6.18 -13.41 5.03
CA LEU A 24 5.11 -13.89 5.90
C LEU A 24 5.57 -15.15 6.64
N THR A 25 5.86 -15.03 7.94
CA THR A 25 6.14 -16.18 8.79
C THR A 25 4.85 -16.88 9.23
N GLU A 26 4.95 -18.17 9.59
CA GLU A 26 3.82 -18.97 10.09
C GLU A 26 3.18 -18.34 11.35
N ASP A 27 3.98 -17.77 12.24
CA ASP A 27 3.50 -17.02 13.41
C ASP A 27 2.70 -15.77 13.01
N LEU A 28 3.13 -15.04 11.97
CA LEU A 28 2.44 -13.85 11.48
C LEU A 28 1.08 -14.23 10.86
N ILE A 29 1.06 -15.32 10.10
CA ILE A 29 -0.14 -15.90 9.50
C ILE A 29 -1.14 -16.27 10.61
N ASN A 30 -0.69 -17.00 11.63
CA ASN A 30 -1.53 -17.40 12.77
C ASN A 30 -2.10 -16.18 13.52
N ASN A 31 -1.30 -15.12 13.69
CA ASN A 31 -1.79 -13.87 14.28
C ASN A 31 -2.86 -13.21 13.41
N PHE A 32 -2.63 -13.12 12.10
CA PHE A 32 -3.61 -12.56 11.18
C PHE A 32 -4.90 -13.37 11.10
N GLU A 33 -4.87 -14.70 11.20
CA GLU A 33 -6.09 -15.51 11.26
C GLU A 33 -6.87 -15.26 12.56
N ASN A 34 -6.19 -15.17 13.70
CA ASN A 34 -6.82 -14.86 14.98
C ASN A 34 -7.46 -13.46 14.98
N ASP A 35 -6.73 -12.45 14.51
CA ASP A 35 -7.23 -11.07 14.38
C ASP A 35 -8.43 -11.02 13.42
N SER A 36 -8.34 -11.75 12.32
CA SER A 36 -9.42 -11.85 11.33
C SER A 36 -10.72 -12.40 11.92
N GLN A 37 -10.66 -13.40 12.80
CA GLN A 37 -11.86 -13.91 13.46
C GLN A 37 -12.46 -12.90 14.44
N SER A 38 -11.61 -12.18 15.18
CA SER A 38 -12.05 -11.11 16.07
C SER A 38 -12.77 -10.00 15.29
N GLU A 39 -12.19 -9.56 14.18
CA GLU A 39 -12.76 -8.54 13.30
C GLU A 39 -14.10 -8.97 12.69
N ILE A 40 -14.22 -10.22 12.22
CA ILE A 40 -15.48 -10.76 11.68
C ILE A 40 -16.56 -10.80 12.75
N ASN A 41 -16.22 -11.13 13.99
CA ASN A 41 -17.18 -11.11 15.10
C ASN A 41 -17.69 -9.68 15.38
N ILE A 42 -16.79 -8.69 15.39
CA ILE A 42 -17.16 -7.28 15.52
C ILE A 42 -18.06 -6.84 14.35
N LEU A 43 -17.70 -7.20 13.12
CA LEU A 43 -18.48 -6.92 11.92
C LEU A 43 -19.89 -7.50 11.96
N LYS A 44 -20.04 -8.76 12.39
CA LYS A 44 -21.34 -9.41 12.57
C LYS A 44 -22.17 -8.72 13.65
N LYS A 45 -21.53 -8.33 14.76
CA LYS A 45 -22.18 -7.55 15.83
C LYS A 45 -22.67 -6.21 15.31
N MET A 46 -21.82 -5.44 14.62
CA MET A 46 -22.21 -4.17 13.98
C MET A 46 -23.31 -4.33 12.94
N ALA A 47 -23.27 -5.38 12.13
CA ALA A 47 -24.31 -5.66 11.14
C ALA A 47 -25.69 -5.91 11.78
N THR A 48 -25.71 -6.34 13.04
CA THR A 48 -26.93 -6.60 13.81
C THR A 48 -27.37 -5.37 14.62
N GLU A 49 -26.43 -4.71 15.31
CA GLU A 49 -26.71 -3.66 16.29
C GLU A 49 -26.69 -2.24 15.70
N SER A 50 -25.97 -2.01 14.59
CA SER A 50 -25.86 -0.70 13.92
C SER A 50 -25.59 -0.85 12.41
N PRO A 51 -26.50 -1.50 11.66
CA PRO A 51 -26.31 -1.80 10.25
C PRO A 51 -26.09 -0.56 9.36
N GLU A 52 -26.57 0.60 9.78
CA GLU A 52 -26.39 1.88 9.09
C GLU A 52 -24.94 2.35 9.07
N VAL A 53 -24.11 1.91 10.02
CA VAL A 53 -22.67 2.23 10.06
C VAL A 53 -21.96 1.55 8.89
N LEU A 54 -22.28 0.28 8.62
CA LEU A 54 -21.69 -0.50 7.53
C LEU A 54 -22.20 -0.12 6.14
N LYS A 55 -23.40 0.47 6.07
CA LYS A 55 -24.05 0.90 4.82
C LYS A 55 -23.83 2.37 4.51
N ASN A 56 -22.99 3.07 5.27
CA ASN A 56 -22.77 4.50 5.10
C ASN A 56 -21.92 4.81 3.85
N SER A 57 -22.57 4.91 2.70
CA SER A 57 -21.95 5.28 1.41
C SER A 57 -22.02 6.77 1.10
N LYS A 58 -22.25 7.64 2.10
CA LYS A 58 -22.31 9.09 1.87
C LYS A 58 -20.97 9.60 1.32
N PRO A 59 -20.97 10.58 0.41
CA PRO A 59 -19.75 11.27 0.00
C PRO A 59 -19.00 11.79 1.23
N GLY A 60 -17.72 11.41 1.36
CA GLY A 60 -16.87 11.72 2.52
C GLY A 60 -16.82 10.66 3.63
N SER A 61 -17.60 9.58 3.54
CA SER A 61 -17.49 8.42 4.46
C SER A 61 -16.23 7.58 4.17
N PRO A 62 -15.50 7.10 5.20
CA PRO A 62 -14.42 6.12 5.01
C PRO A 62 -14.85 4.89 4.20
N TRP A 63 -16.07 4.40 4.42
CA TRP A 63 -16.64 3.26 3.69
C TRP A 63 -16.78 3.54 2.20
N ALA A 64 -17.16 4.76 1.81
CA ALA A 64 -17.26 5.13 0.40
C ALA A 64 -15.88 5.07 -0.29
N ALA A 65 -14.83 5.55 0.39
CA ALA A 65 -13.45 5.47 -0.12
C ALA A 65 -12.98 4.01 -0.24
N ILE A 66 -13.24 3.19 0.77
CA ILE A 66 -12.92 1.75 0.77
C ILE A 66 -13.60 1.05 -0.42
N PHE A 67 -14.92 1.23 -0.60
CA PHE A 67 -15.66 0.55 -1.67
C PHE A 67 -15.12 0.90 -3.07
N ILE A 68 -14.76 2.16 -3.31
CA ILE A 68 -14.16 2.58 -4.59
C ILE A 68 -12.86 1.81 -4.85
N GLN A 69 -12.00 1.66 -3.83
CA GLN A 69 -10.74 0.92 -3.97
C GLN A 69 -10.97 -0.59 -4.15
N LEU A 70 -11.91 -1.19 -3.42
CA LEU A 70 -12.22 -2.62 -3.59
C LEU A 70 -12.68 -2.96 -5.01
N VAL A 71 -13.51 -2.11 -5.61
CA VAL A 71 -13.94 -2.25 -7.01
C VAL A 71 -12.74 -2.16 -7.95
N LYS A 72 -11.79 -1.25 -7.71
CA LYS A 72 -10.56 -1.12 -8.50
C LYS A 72 -9.70 -2.39 -8.46
N PHE A 73 -9.68 -3.10 -7.33
CA PHE A 73 -8.89 -4.33 -7.15
C PHE A 73 -9.63 -5.62 -7.51
N ASP A 74 -10.86 -5.52 -8.04
CA ASP A 74 -11.75 -6.65 -8.32
C ASP A 74 -11.97 -7.55 -7.08
N ILE A 75 -12.11 -6.92 -5.91
CA ILE A 75 -12.37 -7.62 -4.64
C ILE A 75 -13.83 -7.46 -4.28
N SER A 76 -14.43 -8.55 -3.78
CA SER A 76 -15.81 -8.52 -3.30
C SER A 76 -16.00 -7.44 -2.23
N THR A 77 -17.12 -6.72 -2.30
CA THR A 77 -17.46 -5.67 -1.34
C THR A 77 -18.10 -6.22 -0.06
N LYS A 78 -18.28 -7.55 0.04
CA LYS A 78 -18.86 -8.20 1.22
C LYS A 78 -17.84 -8.23 2.36
N ILE A 79 -17.78 -7.15 3.14
CA ILE A 79 -16.82 -6.97 4.23
C ILE A 79 -16.94 -8.03 5.35
N ILE A 80 -18.12 -8.64 5.51
CA ILE A 80 -18.41 -9.65 6.54
C ILE A 80 -17.92 -11.06 6.20
N ASN A 81 -17.32 -11.24 5.02
CA ASN A 81 -16.78 -12.52 4.59
C ASN A 81 -15.32 -12.65 5.01
N LEU A 82 -14.90 -13.89 5.22
CA LEU A 82 -13.49 -14.24 5.15
C LEU A 82 -13.07 -14.41 3.69
N TYR A 83 -11.84 -14.03 3.39
CA TYR A 83 -11.20 -14.11 2.09
C TYR A 83 -10.05 -15.09 2.19
N GLU A 84 -10.01 -16.04 1.26
CA GLU A 84 -8.96 -17.05 1.22
C GLU A 84 -7.72 -16.48 0.51
N TYR A 85 -6.54 -16.66 1.11
CA TYR A 85 -5.26 -16.42 0.47
C TYR A 85 -4.24 -17.48 0.88
N GLN A 86 -3.69 -18.20 -0.10
CA GLN A 86 -2.72 -19.28 0.11
C GLN A 86 -3.19 -20.37 1.12
N GLY A 87 -4.49 -20.69 1.13
CA GLY A 87 -5.08 -21.70 2.02
C GLY A 87 -5.49 -21.20 3.41
N TYR A 88 -5.24 -19.92 3.73
CA TYR A 88 -5.61 -19.29 5.00
C TYR A 88 -6.76 -18.31 4.82
N HIS A 89 -7.54 -18.09 5.89
CA HIS A 89 -8.77 -17.30 5.83
C HIS A 89 -8.65 -16.00 6.63
N TYR A 90 -8.67 -14.88 5.92
CA TYR A 90 -8.47 -13.55 6.50
C TYR A 90 -9.72 -12.68 6.41
N SER A 91 -9.87 -11.74 7.34
CA SER A 91 -10.79 -10.62 7.19
C SER A 91 -10.40 -9.81 5.96
N LEU A 92 -11.31 -8.99 5.44
CA LEU A 92 -11.00 -8.13 4.29
C LEU A 92 -9.74 -7.28 4.52
N ALA A 93 -9.57 -6.73 5.72
CA ALA A 93 -8.45 -5.87 6.03
C ALA A 93 -7.10 -6.61 6.06
N ASN A 94 -7.04 -7.76 6.74
CA ASN A 94 -5.83 -8.57 6.78
C ASN A 94 -5.54 -9.22 5.42
N TYR A 95 -6.57 -9.64 4.68
CA TYR A 95 -6.43 -10.09 3.30
C TYR A 95 -5.73 -9.04 2.42
N LEU A 96 -6.19 -7.78 2.48
CA LEU A 96 -5.62 -6.68 1.72
C LEU A 96 -4.17 -6.38 2.12
N LYS A 97 -3.83 -6.46 3.41
CA LYS A 97 -2.46 -6.27 3.90
C LYS A 97 -1.53 -7.38 3.47
N VAL A 98 -1.94 -8.63 3.65
CA VAL A 98 -1.19 -9.83 3.26
C VAL A 98 -0.94 -9.82 1.75
N ARG A 99 -2.01 -9.67 0.95
CA ARG A 99 -1.92 -9.58 -0.51
C ARG A 99 -1.08 -8.38 -0.95
N GLY A 100 -1.30 -7.22 -0.32
CA GLY A 100 -0.58 -5.99 -0.64
C GLY A 100 0.92 -6.09 -0.37
N ASN A 101 1.33 -6.75 0.71
CA ASN A 101 2.74 -7.01 0.99
C ASN A 101 3.36 -7.96 -0.05
N VAL A 102 2.69 -9.08 -0.35
CA VAL A 102 3.21 -10.07 -1.32
C VAL A 102 3.29 -9.49 -2.74
N GLU A 103 2.34 -8.63 -3.11
CA GLU A 103 2.31 -7.98 -4.42
C GLU A 103 3.09 -6.65 -4.48
N GLU A 104 3.73 -6.24 -3.38
CA GLU A 104 4.39 -4.92 -3.24
C GLU A 104 3.45 -3.75 -3.63
N ASN A 105 2.16 -3.86 -3.33
CA ASN A 105 1.14 -2.91 -3.69
C ASN A 105 0.66 -2.11 -2.48
N MET A 106 1.26 -0.95 -2.30
CA MET A 106 0.97 -0.04 -1.18
C MET A 106 -0.49 0.38 -1.12
N GLU A 107 -1.20 0.51 -2.24
CA GLU A 107 -2.62 0.88 -2.21
C GLU A 107 -3.50 -0.21 -1.57
N LEU A 108 -3.16 -1.49 -1.75
CA LEU A 108 -3.86 -2.60 -1.07
C LEU A 108 -3.62 -2.52 0.44
N ILE A 109 -2.37 -2.31 0.86
CA ILE A 109 -1.98 -2.18 2.27
C ILE A 109 -2.75 -1.03 2.92
N ILE A 110 -2.75 0.15 2.29
CA ILE A 110 -3.43 1.33 2.83
C ILE A 110 -4.95 1.13 2.84
N THR A 111 -5.53 0.50 1.82
CA THR A 111 -6.96 0.16 1.82
C THR A 111 -7.30 -0.79 2.99
N GLY A 112 -6.43 -1.76 3.29
CA GLY A 112 -6.59 -2.62 4.46
C GLY A 112 -6.56 -1.84 5.78
N GLN A 113 -5.68 -0.84 5.91
CA GLN A 113 -5.66 0.03 7.09
C GLN A 113 -6.92 0.88 7.23
N LEU A 114 -7.45 1.42 6.12
CA LEU A 114 -8.72 2.13 6.14
C LEU A 114 -9.87 1.25 6.65
N VAL A 115 -9.89 -0.04 6.27
CA VAL A 115 -10.88 -0.98 6.79
C VAL A 115 -10.74 -1.14 8.31
N HIS A 116 -9.54 -1.36 8.86
CA HIS A 116 -9.34 -1.43 10.32
C HIS A 116 -9.83 -0.17 11.05
N ILE A 117 -9.56 1.00 10.50
CA ILE A 117 -9.99 2.27 11.09
C ILE A 117 -11.51 2.41 11.06
N ALA A 118 -12.13 2.08 9.93
CA ALA A 118 -13.59 2.11 9.81
C ALA A 118 -14.26 1.13 10.78
N LEU A 119 -13.65 -0.04 11.01
CA LEU A 119 -14.07 -1.00 12.03
C LEU A 119 -13.92 -0.43 13.44
N ALA A 120 -12.78 0.19 13.77
CA ALA A 120 -12.53 0.79 15.07
C ALA A 120 -13.54 1.92 15.37
N ILE A 121 -13.77 2.84 14.43
CA ILE A 121 -14.78 3.91 14.55
C ILE A 121 -16.17 3.31 14.79
N GLY A 122 -16.54 2.27 14.03
CA GLY A 122 -17.83 1.60 14.18
C GLY A 122 -17.99 0.92 15.55
N HIS A 123 -16.95 0.22 16.01
CA HIS A 123 -16.92 -0.42 17.31
C HIS A 123 -16.98 0.60 18.45
N HIS A 124 -16.22 1.69 18.37
CA HIS A 124 -16.20 2.73 19.41
C HIS A 124 -17.50 3.53 19.48
N LYS A 125 -18.20 3.69 18.34
CA LYS A 125 -19.55 4.23 18.30
C LYS A 125 -20.55 3.34 19.05
N LEU A 126 -20.43 2.02 18.94
CA LEU A 126 -21.25 1.08 19.72
C LEU A 126 -20.96 1.15 21.21
N SER A 127 -19.68 1.30 21.59
CA SER A 127 -19.26 1.31 23.00
C SER A 127 -19.33 2.69 23.67
N GLN A 128 -19.86 3.72 22.99
CA GLN A 128 -19.93 5.12 23.46
C GLN A 128 -18.58 5.67 23.98
N ASN A 129 -17.47 5.24 23.39
CA ASN A 129 -16.13 5.65 23.81
C ASN A 129 -15.55 6.67 22.82
N PHE A 130 -15.72 7.95 23.14
CA PHE A 130 -15.32 9.06 22.27
C PHE A 130 -13.81 9.18 22.08
N GLU A 131 -13.02 8.93 23.13
CA GLU A 131 -11.57 9.13 23.10
C GLU A 131 -10.89 8.11 22.18
N ALA A 132 -11.31 6.85 22.24
CA ALA A 132 -10.84 5.82 21.33
C ALA A 132 -11.33 6.03 19.88
N ALA A 133 -12.51 6.64 19.69
CA ALA A 133 -12.99 7.03 18.35
C ALA A 133 -12.17 8.18 17.74
N LEU A 134 -11.67 9.10 18.58
CA LEU A 134 -10.80 10.19 18.15
C LEU A 134 -9.44 9.67 17.66
N GLU A 135 -8.79 8.79 18.45
CA GLU A 135 -7.51 8.17 18.07
C GLU A 135 -7.64 7.38 16.75
N ALA A 136 -8.72 6.60 16.57
CA ALA A 136 -9.00 5.93 15.31
C ALA A 136 -9.16 6.91 14.12
N SER A 137 -9.75 8.08 14.37
CA SER A 137 -9.95 9.10 13.33
C SER A 137 -8.64 9.81 12.93
N GLU A 138 -7.70 9.99 13.85
CA GLU A 138 -6.36 10.52 13.56
C GLU A 138 -5.56 9.56 12.66
N LEU A 139 -5.68 8.25 12.91
CA LEU A 139 -5.11 7.23 12.03
C LEU A 139 -5.69 7.29 10.60
N LEU A 140 -6.98 7.66 10.45
CA LEU A 140 -7.62 7.88 9.13
C LEU A 140 -6.94 9.01 8.35
N PHE A 141 -6.60 10.09 9.04
CA PHE A 141 -5.89 11.23 8.44
C PHE A 141 -4.51 10.82 7.92
N GLY A 142 -3.76 10.06 8.74
CA GLY A 142 -2.47 9.49 8.32
C GLY A 142 -2.59 8.59 7.09
N CYS A 143 -3.61 7.73 7.04
CA CYS A 143 -3.88 6.91 5.85
C CYS A 143 -4.21 7.77 4.62
N GLY A 144 -4.98 8.85 4.78
CA GLY A 144 -5.27 9.79 3.70
C GLY A 144 -4.01 10.43 3.12
N MET A 145 -3.05 10.80 3.97
CA MET A 145 -1.73 11.25 3.53
C MET A 145 -0.97 10.17 2.77
N LEU A 146 -0.96 8.94 3.28
CA LEU A 146 -0.30 7.80 2.62
C LEU A 146 -0.94 7.46 1.26
N ILE A 147 -2.27 7.56 1.12
CA ILE A 147 -2.95 7.41 -0.19
C ILE A 147 -2.53 8.54 -1.11
N GLY A 148 -2.51 9.79 -0.62
CA GLY A 148 -2.01 10.93 -1.37
C GLY A 148 -0.61 10.66 -1.90
N ASN A 149 0.29 10.16 -1.05
CA ASN A 149 1.65 9.82 -1.41
C ASN A 149 1.73 8.65 -2.40
N ALA A 150 1.03 7.53 -2.16
CA ALA A 150 1.05 6.37 -3.04
C ALA A 150 0.41 6.65 -4.41
N LEU A 151 -0.66 7.45 -4.44
CA LEU A 151 -1.28 7.92 -5.69
C LEU A 151 -0.36 8.93 -6.37
N ASN A 152 0.26 9.86 -5.65
CA ASN A 152 1.27 10.73 -6.23
C ASN A 152 2.44 9.91 -6.78
N GLU A 153 2.95 8.89 -6.10
CA GLU A 153 4.00 8.01 -6.63
C GLU A 153 3.56 7.31 -7.93
N LYS A 154 2.30 6.88 -8.06
CA LYS A 154 1.77 6.31 -9.31
C LYS A 154 1.44 7.35 -10.41
N TYR A 155 0.94 8.53 -10.06
CA TYR A 155 0.54 9.58 -11.02
C TYR A 155 1.71 10.49 -11.42
N THR A 156 2.78 10.57 -10.61
CA THR A 156 4.08 11.19 -10.93
C THR A 156 4.83 10.39 -12.00
N VAL A 157 4.53 9.08 -12.10
CA VAL A 157 5.02 8.19 -13.17
C VAL A 157 4.21 8.35 -14.46
N ALA A 158 2.92 8.74 -14.38
CA ALA A 158 2.02 8.91 -15.53
C ALA A 158 2.03 10.31 -16.18
N GLY A 159 2.80 11.27 -15.66
CA GLY A 159 2.96 12.59 -16.30
C GLY A 159 1.74 13.50 -16.26
N PHE A 160 0.90 13.42 -15.22
CA PHE A 160 -0.13 14.42 -14.97
C PHE A 160 0.27 15.32 -13.82
N GLY A 161 0.73 16.53 -14.15
CA GLY A 161 1.00 17.55 -13.15
C GLY A 161 -0.28 18.03 -12.48
N ARG A 162 -0.21 18.26 -11.16
CA ARG A 162 -0.52 19.56 -10.54
C ARG A 162 -0.48 19.48 -9.00
N TYR A 163 0.11 20.55 -8.44
CA TYR A 163 0.12 21.06 -7.06
C TYR A 163 1.20 20.57 -6.10
N GLY A 164 2.18 21.47 -5.88
CA GLY A 164 3.02 21.50 -4.68
C GLY A 164 4.38 22.16 -4.86
N GLU A 165 4.46 23.44 -5.25
CA GLU A 165 5.68 24.21 -5.59
C GLU A 165 6.75 24.35 -4.48
N ARG A 166 6.77 23.51 -3.43
CA ARG A 166 7.79 23.56 -2.36
C ARG A 166 8.42 22.22 -1.97
N GLU A 167 7.97 21.10 -2.52
CA GLU A 167 8.62 19.77 -2.31
C GLU A 167 9.38 19.26 -3.56
N ASP A 168 9.26 19.96 -4.70
CA ASP A 168 9.73 19.52 -6.02
C ASP A 168 11.26 19.37 -6.16
N GLU A 169 12.09 20.16 -5.48
CA GLU A 169 13.54 20.18 -5.75
C GLU A 169 14.26 18.93 -5.20
N GLY A 170 13.98 18.53 -3.96
CA GLY A 170 14.58 17.34 -3.35
C GLY A 170 14.12 16.05 -4.04
N GLN A 171 12.86 16.01 -4.47
CA GLN A 171 12.25 14.85 -5.10
C GLN A 171 12.68 14.68 -6.56
N ALA A 172 12.88 15.77 -7.30
CA ALA A 172 13.48 15.74 -8.64
C ALA A 172 14.92 15.21 -8.61
N VAL A 173 15.68 15.56 -7.57
CA VAL A 173 17.06 15.08 -7.37
C VAL A 173 17.07 13.58 -7.14
N GLU A 174 16.26 13.06 -6.21
CA GLU A 174 16.20 11.63 -5.90
C GLU A 174 15.74 10.80 -7.12
N ARG A 175 14.76 11.29 -7.87
CA ARG A 175 14.33 10.66 -9.13
C ARG A 175 15.46 10.64 -10.15
N ARG A 176 16.19 11.76 -10.31
CA ARG A 176 17.31 11.82 -11.26
C ARG A 176 18.43 10.87 -10.87
N GLU A 177 18.71 10.72 -9.58
CA GLU A 177 19.66 9.71 -9.09
C GLU A 177 19.23 8.28 -9.42
N LYS A 178 17.94 7.93 -9.22
CA LYS A 178 17.39 6.61 -9.58
C LYS A 178 17.52 6.35 -11.08
N LEU A 179 17.16 7.32 -11.92
CA LEU A 179 17.31 7.23 -13.38
C LEU A 179 18.77 7.06 -13.79
N ASN A 180 19.68 7.83 -13.21
CA ASN A 180 21.12 7.71 -13.48
C ASN A 180 21.66 6.31 -13.12
N LYS A 181 21.23 5.73 -11.99
CA LYS A 181 21.58 4.35 -11.61
C LYS A 181 21.08 3.33 -12.63
N ILE A 182 19.84 3.48 -13.10
CA ILE A 182 19.26 2.62 -14.14
C ILE A 182 20.06 2.76 -15.44
N VAL A 183 20.30 3.98 -15.92
CA VAL A 183 21.09 4.25 -17.15
C VAL A 183 22.48 3.61 -17.06
N THR A 184 23.18 3.83 -15.95
CA THR A 184 24.53 3.27 -15.71
C THR A 184 24.52 1.75 -15.79
N PHE A 185 23.47 1.11 -15.26
CA PHE A 185 23.32 -0.34 -15.27
C PHE A 185 22.93 -0.90 -16.64
N VAL A 186 21.96 -0.29 -17.34
CA VAL A 186 21.40 -0.87 -18.58
C VAL A 186 22.22 -0.53 -19.83
N THR A 187 22.94 0.59 -19.86
CA THR A 187 23.75 1.00 -21.01
C THR A 187 24.73 -0.08 -21.50
N PRO A 188 25.56 -0.71 -20.65
CA PRO A 188 26.46 -1.77 -21.10
C PRO A 188 25.71 -3.02 -21.59
N ILE A 189 24.53 -3.31 -21.02
CA ILE A 189 23.70 -4.44 -21.42
C ILE A 189 23.13 -4.20 -22.83
N ILE A 190 22.61 -2.99 -23.08
CA ILE A 190 22.07 -2.59 -24.39
C ILE A 190 23.19 -2.55 -25.45
N LYS A 191 24.38 -2.03 -25.10
CA LYS A 191 25.53 -2.04 -26.03
C LYS A 191 25.92 -3.46 -26.47
N ASN A 192 25.86 -4.42 -25.56
CA ASN A 192 26.17 -5.83 -25.85
C ASN A 192 25.00 -6.57 -26.51
N ASN A 193 23.77 -6.08 -26.35
CA ASN A 193 22.57 -6.66 -26.95
C ASN A 193 21.54 -5.58 -27.30
N PRO A 194 21.66 -4.93 -28.47
CA PRO A 194 20.82 -3.79 -28.84
C PRO A 194 19.33 -4.11 -28.99
N SER A 195 18.99 -5.38 -29.24
CA SER A 195 17.61 -5.84 -29.40
C SER A 195 16.96 -6.34 -28.10
N ILE A 196 17.64 -6.18 -26.94
CA ILE A 196 17.09 -6.61 -25.66
C ILE A 196 15.77 -5.91 -25.37
N HIS A 197 14.77 -6.69 -24.97
CA HIS A 197 13.43 -6.17 -24.66
C HIS A 197 13.42 -5.45 -23.30
N MET A 198 12.62 -4.39 -23.19
CA MET A 198 12.52 -3.59 -21.95
C MET A 198 12.03 -4.41 -20.74
N THR A 199 11.16 -5.39 -20.96
CA THR A 199 10.71 -6.30 -19.88
C THR A 199 11.90 -7.06 -19.29
N THR A 200 12.79 -7.59 -20.14
CA THR A 200 14.01 -8.28 -19.70
C THR A 200 14.99 -7.35 -18.97
N LEU A 201 15.06 -6.07 -19.36
CA LEU A 201 15.83 -5.08 -18.62
C LEU A 201 15.22 -4.79 -17.25
N SER A 202 13.89 -4.66 -17.16
CA SER A 202 13.17 -4.47 -15.90
C SER A 202 13.46 -5.61 -14.92
N ASP A 203 13.34 -6.86 -15.37
CA ASP A 203 13.62 -8.04 -14.55
C ASP A 203 15.07 -8.04 -14.03
N LYS A 204 16.04 -7.63 -14.87
CA LYS A 204 17.45 -7.53 -14.48
C LYS A 204 17.68 -6.42 -13.45
N ILE A 205 17.00 -5.28 -13.57
CA ILE A 205 17.10 -4.16 -12.61
C ILE A 205 16.60 -4.59 -11.24
N LEU A 206 15.41 -5.22 -11.20
CA LEU A 206 14.79 -5.73 -9.98
C LEU A 206 15.64 -6.81 -9.32
N LYS A 207 16.08 -7.81 -10.10
CA LYS A 207 16.92 -8.90 -9.61
C LYS A 207 18.23 -8.43 -8.99
N ASN A 208 18.82 -7.36 -9.53
CA ASN A 208 20.08 -6.78 -9.02
C ASN A 208 19.86 -5.65 -8.00
N LYS A 209 18.60 -5.38 -7.60
CA LYS A 209 18.24 -4.35 -6.61
C LYS A 209 18.87 -2.98 -6.88
N ILE A 210 18.94 -2.59 -8.16
CA ILE A 210 19.50 -1.29 -8.56
C ILE A 210 18.65 -0.14 -8.03
N VAL A 211 17.33 -0.36 -7.99
CA VAL A 211 16.32 0.50 -7.36
C VAL A 211 15.29 -0.38 -6.68
N TYR A 212 14.71 0.10 -5.57
CA TYR A 212 13.62 -0.56 -4.85
C TYR A 212 12.30 0.07 -5.31
N GLN A 213 11.70 -0.49 -6.35
CA GLN A 213 10.48 0.01 -7.00
C GLN A 213 9.72 -1.16 -7.62
N SER A 214 8.41 -1.01 -7.82
CA SER A 214 7.60 -2.06 -8.42
C SER A 214 7.97 -2.29 -9.90
N PRO A 215 7.68 -3.49 -10.46
CA PRO A 215 8.01 -3.81 -11.86
C PRO A 215 7.41 -2.84 -12.90
N SER A 216 6.22 -2.30 -12.65
CA SER A 216 5.58 -1.31 -13.53
C SER A 216 6.34 0.01 -13.53
N VAL A 217 6.79 0.47 -12.36
CA VAL A 217 7.53 1.74 -12.20
C VAL A 217 8.89 1.64 -12.89
N VAL A 218 9.60 0.52 -12.74
CA VAL A 218 10.87 0.28 -13.44
C VAL A 218 10.67 0.25 -14.97
N TYR A 219 9.60 -0.36 -15.44
CA TYR A 219 9.27 -0.39 -16.86
C TYR A 219 8.98 1.03 -17.41
N ASP A 220 8.24 1.84 -16.65
CA ASP A 220 7.94 3.22 -17.02
C ASP A 220 9.21 4.10 -17.03
N TYR A 221 10.15 3.89 -16.11
CA TYR A 221 11.47 4.52 -16.17
C TYR A 221 12.23 4.18 -17.44
N LEU A 222 12.26 2.90 -17.83
CA LEU A 222 12.91 2.48 -19.08
C LEU A 222 12.24 3.10 -20.30
N LYS A 223 10.90 3.18 -20.31
CA LYS A 223 10.14 3.82 -21.39
C LYS A 223 10.46 5.32 -21.48
N GLN A 224 10.55 6.01 -20.34
CA GLN A 224 10.96 7.40 -20.28
C GLN A 224 12.38 7.59 -20.81
N LEU A 225 13.35 6.83 -20.31
CA LEU A 225 14.75 6.95 -20.73
C LEU A 225 14.96 6.71 -22.23
N LYS A 226 14.19 5.78 -22.83
CA LYS A 226 14.18 5.58 -24.29
C LYS A 226 13.60 6.79 -25.02
N LYS A 227 12.49 7.34 -24.53
CA LYS A 227 11.86 8.54 -25.13
C LYS A 227 12.81 9.75 -25.06
N ASP A 228 13.56 9.86 -23.98
CA ASP A 228 14.50 10.95 -23.73
C ASP A 228 15.86 10.73 -24.44
N GLY A 229 16.06 9.60 -25.13
CA GLY A 229 17.29 9.28 -25.86
C GLY A 229 18.50 8.95 -24.96
N GLU A 230 18.26 8.63 -23.69
CA GLU A 230 19.32 8.26 -22.75
C GLU A 230 19.74 6.78 -22.89
N ILE A 231 18.87 5.96 -23.50
CA ILE A 231 19.12 4.55 -23.82
C ILE A 231 18.63 4.21 -25.24
N TYR A 232 19.23 3.20 -25.87
CA TYR A 232 18.96 2.79 -27.27
C TYR A 232 19.26 3.88 -28.32
N ASN A 233 20.46 4.48 -28.24
CA ASN A 233 21.05 5.31 -29.31
C ASN A 233 21.77 4.47 -30.35
#